data_AF-A0AAE0VB77-F1
#
_entry.id   AF-A0AAE0VB77-F1
#
_cell.length_a   1.000
_cell.length_b   1.000
_cell.length_c   1.000
_cell.angle_alpha   90.00
_cell.angle_beta   90.00
_cell.angle_gamma   90.00
#
_symmetry.space_group_name_H-M   'P 1'
#
loop_
_entity.id
_entity.type
_entity.pdbx_description
1 polymer ?
#
loop_
_entity_poly.entity_id
_entity_poly.type
_entity_poly.pdbx_seq_one_letter_code
_entity_poly.pdbx_strand_id
1 'polypeptide(L)'
;MKSGKAVGPDDIPVEVWKCLGEAAVEFLTSLFNRVLESEEMPEEWRRSVLVPIFKNKGDVESCSNYRGIKLMSHTMKLWERVVEARLRKVVEICEQQYGFMPRKSTTDAIFALRILMEKYRDGQRELHCVFVDLEKAYDRVPREELWYCMRKSGVAEKYVRVVQDMYERSRTVERCAVGQTEESLSPFLFAIVMDQLSEEVRQESPWTMMFADDIVICSESR
;
A
#
# COMPACT_ATOMS: atom_id res chain seq x y z
N MET A 1 13.69 -7.35 8.13
CA MET A 1 12.63 -7.04 9.12
C MET A 1 13.24 -6.82 10.51
N LYS A 2 12.63 -6.00 11.38
CA LYS A 2 13.11 -5.80 12.77
C LYS A 2 12.78 -7.03 13.64
N SER A 3 13.62 -7.32 14.64
CA SER A 3 13.38 -8.37 15.64
C SER A 3 12.30 -7.95 16.65
N GLY A 4 11.75 -8.90 17.41
CA GLY A 4 10.73 -8.68 18.44
C GLY A 4 9.35 -8.36 17.87
N LYS A 5 9.04 -8.85 16.67
CA LYS A 5 7.72 -8.67 16.05
C LYS A 5 6.79 -9.83 16.42
N ALA A 6 5.52 -9.51 16.65
CA ALA A 6 4.49 -10.51 16.91
C ALA A 6 4.38 -11.51 15.75
N VAL A 7 4.25 -12.78 16.09
CA VAL A 7 4.12 -13.90 15.14
C VAL A 7 2.75 -13.92 14.46
N GLY A 8 2.71 -14.52 13.27
CA GLY A 8 1.45 -14.82 12.59
C GLY A 8 0.87 -16.16 13.07
N PRO A 9 -0.16 -16.68 12.38
CA PRO A 9 -0.79 -17.97 12.72
C PRO A 9 0.13 -19.20 12.60
N ASP A 10 1.31 -19.05 12.02
CA ASP A 10 2.33 -20.10 11.87
C ASP A 10 3.25 -20.21 13.09
N ASP A 11 3.17 -19.26 14.04
CA ASP A 11 4.03 -19.16 15.21
C ASP A 11 5.54 -19.13 14.90
N ILE A 12 5.91 -18.77 13.66
CA ILE A 12 7.31 -18.65 13.24
C ILE A 12 7.79 -17.21 13.47
N PRO A 13 8.72 -16.97 14.41
CA PRO A 13 9.29 -15.65 14.62
C PRO A 13 10.30 -15.30 13.52
N VAL A 14 10.43 -14.01 13.24
CA VAL A 14 11.33 -13.53 12.17
C VAL A 14 12.80 -13.84 12.45
N GLU A 15 13.13 -14.04 13.73
CA GLU A 15 14.43 -14.46 14.24
C GLU A 15 14.88 -15.80 13.65
N VAL A 16 13.96 -16.73 13.35
CA VAL A 16 14.31 -18.01 12.70
C VAL A 16 15.02 -17.74 11.37
N TRP A 17 14.43 -16.89 10.53
CA TRP A 17 15.01 -16.53 9.23
C TRP A 17 16.33 -15.77 9.37
N LYS A 18 16.51 -15.01 10.45
CA LYS A 18 17.77 -14.29 10.71
C LYS A 18 18.89 -15.20 11.20
N CYS A 19 18.56 -16.13 12.11
CA CYS A 19 19.52 -17.04 12.72
C CYS A 19 20.06 -18.07 11.73
N LEU A 20 19.23 -18.48 10.77
CA LEU A 20 19.62 -19.42 9.72
C LEU A 20 20.54 -18.81 8.65
N GLY A 21 20.68 -17.48 8.58
CA GLY A 21 21.60 -16.79 7.68
C GLY A 21 21.39 -17.19 6.21
N GLU A 22 22.49 -17.54 5.53
CA GLU A 22 22.48 -17.92 4.11
C GLU A 22 21.54 -19.11 3.80
N ALA A 23 21.46 -20.09 4.71
CA ALA A 23 20.56 -21.24 4.51
C ALA A 23 19.08 -20.82 4.43
N ALA A 24 18.67 -19.78 5.18
CA ALA A 24 17.34 -19.21 5.04
C ALA A 24 17.17 -18.48 3.70
N VAL A 25 18.20 -17.77 3.22
CA VAL A 25 18.14 -17.07 1.93
C VAL A 25 17.96 -18.08 0.80
N GLU A 26 18.74 -19.16 0.77
CA GLU A 26 18.63 -20.23 -0.22
C GLU A 26 17.25 -20.89 -0.19
N PHE A 27 16.78 -21.28 1.01
CA PHE A 27 15.47 -21.89 1.19
C PHE A 27 14.33 -20.97 0.74
N LEU A 28 14.30 -19.72 1.23
CA LEU A 28 13.26 -18.76 0.90
C LEU A 28 13.28 -18.41 -0.60
N THR A 29 14.46 -18.31 -1.20
CA THR A 29 14.59 -18.06 -2.65
C THR A 29 14.01 -19.21 -3.46
N SER A 30 14.33 -20.46 -3.10
CA SER A 30 13.76 -21.64 -3.75
C SER A 30 12.23 -21.68 -3.60
N LEU A 31 11.73 -21.44 -2.39
CA LEU A 31 10.29 -21.38 -2.10
C LEU A 31 9.59 -20.29 -2.93
N PHE A 32 10.13 -19.07 -2.93
CA PHE A 32 9.57 -17.92 -3.63
C PHE A 32 9.60 -18.10 -5.16
N ASN A 33 10.63 -18.73 -5.70
CA ASN A 33 10.67 -19.06 -7.13
C ASN A 33 9.60 -20.10 -7.48
N ARG A 34 9.38 -21.10 -6.63
CA ARG A 34 8.32 -22.10 -6.84
C ARG A 34 6.93 -21.48 -6.78
N VAL A 35 6.68 -20.57 -5.83
CA VAL A 35 5.43 -19.80 -5.76
C VAL A 35 5.25 -18.96 -7.02
N LEU A 36 6.32 -18.29 -7.47
CA LEU A 36 6.26 -17.52 -8.71
C LEU A 36 5.99 -18.41 -9.94
N GLU A 37 6.59 -19.58 -10.03
CA GLU A 37 6.39 -20.53 -11.14
C GLU A 37 5.00 -21.11 -11.20
N SER A 38 4.44 -21.48 -10.05
CA SER A 38 3.07 -22.00 -9.93
C SER A 38 1.99 -20.93 -9.94
N GLU A 39 2.37 -19.68 -9.65
CA GLU A 39 1.45 -18.54 -9.47
C GLU A 39 0.48 -18.74 -8.29
N GLU A 40 0.79 -19.68 -7.38
CA GLU A 40 -0.04 -20.04 -6.23
C GLU A 40 0.80 -20.03 -4.94
N MET A 41 0.33 -19.30 -3.93
CA MET A 41 0.94 -19.29 -2.61
C MET A 41 0.47 -20.47 -1.74
N PRO A 42 1.26 -20.85 -0.72
CA PRO A 42 0.84 -21.83 0.27
C PRO A 42 -0.45 -21.39 1.00
N GLU A 43 -1.38 -22.32 1.20
CA GLU A 43 -2.64 -22.08 1.92
C GLU A 43 -2.41 -21.55 3.35
N GLU A 44 -1.29 -21.91 3.97
CA GLU A 44 -0.92 -21.42 5.29
C GLU A 44 -0.74 -19.90 5.33
N TRP A 45 -0.28 -19.29 4.23
CA TRP A 45 -0.04 -17.85 4.13
C TRP A 45 -1.32 -17.04 4.01
N ARG A 46 -2.40 -17.67 3.52
CA ARG A 46 -3.73 -17.06 3.41
C ARG A 46 -4.37 -16.80 4.77
N ARG A 47 -3.87 -17.43 5.85
CA ARG A 47 -4.38 -17.26 7.20
C ARG A 47 -3.77 -16.03 7.87
N SER A 48 -4.59 -15.25 8.54
CA SER A 48 -4.15 -14.16 9.40
C SER A 48 -5.01 -14.04 10.65
N VAL A 49 -4.47 -13.42 11.70
CA VAL A 49 -5.23 -13.11 12.93
C VAL A 49 -5.44 -11.62 13.07
N LEU A 50 -6.68 -11.17 13.24
CA LEU A 50 -6.96 -9.79 13.61
C LEU A 50 -6.88 -9.62 15.12
N VAL A 51 -6.02 -8.69 15.57
CA VAL A 51 -5.88 -8.31 16.98
C VAL A 51 -6.31 -6.85 17.16
N PRO A 52 -7.40 -6.57 17.90
CA PRO A 52 -7.81 -5.20 18.18
C PRO A 52 -6.86 -4.57 19.21
N ILE A 53 -6.34 -3.39 18.90
CA ILE A 53 -5.52 -2.58 19.82
C ILE A 53 -6.27 -1.30 20.16
N PHE A 54 -6.51 -1.08 21.45
CA PHE A 54 -7.18 0.12 21.92
C PHE A 54 -6.35 1.37 21.59
N LYS A 55 -6.99 2.40 21.03
CA LYS A 55 -6.35 3.68 20.65
C LYS A 55 -5.96 4.53 21.88
N ASN A 56 -6.17 4.03 23.10
CA ASN A 56 -5.94 4.76 24.36
C ASN A 56 -6.72 6.09 24.44
N LYS A 57 -7.90 6.14 23.82
CA LYS A 57 -8.77 7.32 23.79
C LYS A 57 -10.23 6.89 23.64
N GLY A 58 -11.11 7.55 24.39
CA GLY A 58 -12.55 7.31 24.36
C GLY A 58 -12.97 6.13 25.23
N ASP A 59 -14.19 5.67 25.00
CA ASP A 59 -14.79 4.52 25.69
C ASP A 59 -14.19 3.19 25.22
N VAL A 60 -13.84 2.33 26.18
CA VAL A 60 -13.30 0.99 25.96
C VAL A 60 -14.36 0.04 25.39
N GLU A 61 -15.64 0.31 25.61
CA GLU A 61 -16.72 -0.52 25.04
C GLU A 61 -17.02 -0.18 23.57
N SER A 62 -16.51 0.95 23.07
CA SER A 62 -16.75 1.37 21.69
C SER A 62 -15.75 0.78 20.70
N CYS A 63 -16.24 -0.03 19.76
CA CYS A 63 -15.44 -0.69 18.74
C CYS A 63 -14.62 0.29 17.86
N SER A 64 -15.13 1.51 17.61
CA SER A 64 -14.41 2.53 16.83
C SER A 64 -13.13 3.03 17.50
N ASN A 65 -12.99 2.80 18.81
CA ASN A 65 -11.80 3.17 19.58
C ASN A 65 -10.70 2.11 19.54
N TYR A 66 -10.87 1.05 18.75
CA TYR A 66 -9.83 0.06 18.48
C TYR A 66 -9.25 0.23 17.08
N ARG A 67 -8.00 -0.21 16.92
CA ARG A 67 -7.32 -0.41 15.64
C ARG A 67 -7.11 -1.90 15.46
N GLY A 68 -7.72 -2.50 14.45
CA GLY A 68 -7.43 -3.88 14.07
C GLY A 68 -6.02 -3.99 13.51
N ILE A 69 -5.19 -4.88 14.07
CA ILE A 69 -3.89 -5.24 13.51
C ILE A 69 -3.97 -6.66 12.95
N LYS A 70 -3.77 -6.78 11.65
CA LYS A 70 -3.69 -8.08 10.96
C LYS A 70 -2.30 -8.69 11.14
N LEU A 71 -2.22 -9.80 11.87
CA LEU A 71 -1.01 -10.60 12.04
C LEU A 71 -0.96 -11.69 10.96
N MET A 72 -0.06 -11.50 9.99
CA MET A 72 0.27 -12.49 8.96
C MET A 72 1.60 -13.18 9.27
N SER A 73 1.79 -14.37 8.70
CA SER A 73 3.08 -15.09 8.69
C SER A 73 4.22 -14.15 8.31
N HIS A 74 5.36 -14.31 8.98
CA HIS A 74 6.56 -13.56 8.63
C HIS A 74 7.06 -13.90 7.23
N THR A 75 6.88 -15.15 6.79
CA THR A 75 7.26 -15.61 5.46
C THR A 75 6.41 -14.95 4.38
N MET A 76 5.10 -14.85 4.60
CA MET A 76 4.18 -14.09 3.72
C MET A 76 4.58 -12.61 3.61
N LYS A 77 4.91 -11.96 4.73
CA LYS A 77 5.40 -10.57 4.74
C LYS A 77 6.73 -10.39 4.00
N LEU A 78 7.58 -11.42 3.96
CA LEU A 78 8.80 -11.40 3.18
C LEU A 78 8.49 -11.55 1.69
N TRP A 79 7.57 -12.44 1.33
CA TRP A 79 7.08 -12.59 -0.04
C TRP A 79 6.47 -11.30 -0.59
N GLU A 80 5.55 -10.67 0.14
CA GLU A 80 4.97 -9.36 -0.20
C GLU A 80 6.04 -8.32 -0.52
N ARG A 81 7.08 -8.23 0.32
CA ARG A 81 8.19 -7.30 0.11
C ARG A 81 9.02 -7.62 -1.13
N VAL A 82 9.24 -8.89 -1.42
CA VAL A 82 9.98 -9.30 -2.62
C VAL A 82 9.18 -8.95 -3.88
N VAL A 83 7.87 -9.22 -3.87
CA VAL A 83 6.96 -8.85 -4.99
C VAL A 83 6.94 -7.34 -5.15
N GLU A 84 6.71 -6.57 -4.09
CA GLU A 84 6.69 -5.10 -4.12
C GLU A 84 8.02 -4.54 -4.66
N ALA A 85 9.16 -5.04 -4.17
CA ALA A 85 10.47 -4.60 -4.62
C ALA A 85 10.73 -4.88 -6.11
N ARG A 86 10.11 -5.92 -6.68
CA ARG A 86 10.17 -6.21 -8.11
C ARG A 86 9.22 -5.32 -8.91
N LEU A 87 8.00 -5.09 -8.42
CA LEU A 87 7.03 -4.19 -9.05
C LEU A 87 7.58 -2.76 -9.14
N ARG A 88 8.22 -2.27 -8.08
CA ARG A 88 8.87 -0.94 -8.06
C ARG A 88 10.00 -0.74 -9.08
N LYS A 89 10.53 -1.82 -9.67
CA LYS A 89 11.54 -1.74 -10.75
C LYS A 89 10.92 -1.59 -12.13
N VAL A 90 9.63 -1.89 -12.26
CA VAL A 90 8.90 -1.94 -13.54
C VAL A 90 7.90 -0.80 -13.62
N VAL A 91 7.26 -0.47 -12.50
CA VAL A 91 6.24 0.58 -12.43
C VAL A 91 6.87 1.90 -12.03
N GLU A 92 6.78 2.88 -12.92
CA GLU A 92 7.09 4.27 -12.64
C GLU A 92 5.83 4.97 -12.12
N ILE A 93 5.96 5.63 -10.97
CA ILE A 93 4.90 6.45 -10.38
C ILE A 93 5.27 7.92 -10.59
N CYS A 94 4.27 8.73 -10.92
CA CYS A 94 4.39 10.17 -11.11
C CYS A 94 5.13 10.86 -9.95
N GLU A 95 5.99 11.83 -10.29
CA GLU A 95 6.78 12.57 -9.31
C GLU A 95 5.92 13.41 -8.35
N GLN A 96 4.70 13.75 -8.75
CA GLN A 96 3.75 14.48 -7.94
C GLN A 96 3.00 13.61 -6.92
N GLN A 97 3.23 12.29 -6.91
CA GLN A 97 2.78 11.41 -5.83
C GLN A 97 3.86 11.36 -4.72
N TYR A 98 3.48 11.80 -3.52
CA TYR A 98 4.32 11.82 -2.33
C TYR A 98 3.98 10.69 -1.35
N GLY A 99 2.76 10.16 -1.41
CA GLY A 99 2.30 9.06 -0.56
C GLY A 99 2.97 7.75 -0.91
N PHE A 100 3.49 7.05 0.11
CA PHE A 100 4.12 5.72 0.00
C PHE A 100 5.30 5.64 -0.96
N MET A 101 5.85 6.79 -1.34
CA MET A 101 7.03 6.88 -2.20
C MET A 101 8.30 6.97 -1.34
N PRO A 102 9.35 6.23 -1.72
CA PRO A 102 10.62 6.28 -0.99
C PRO A 102 11.18 7.69 -1.07
N ARG A 103 11.69 8.19 0.06
CA ARG A 103 12.33 9.53 0.18
C ARG A 103 11.40 10.70 -0.10
N LYS A 104 10.07 10.50 -0.05
CA LYS A 104 9.08 11.58 -0.05
C LYS A 104 8.34 11.60 1.27
N SER A 105 8.02 12.79 1.73
CA SER A 105 7.33 13.04 2.98
C SER A 105 6.23 14.08 2.79
N THR A 106 5.34 14.18 3.77
CA THR A 106 4.30 15.22 3.80
C THR A 106 4.92 16.63 3.81
N THR A 107 6.10 16.78 4.42
CA THR A 107 6.83 18.06 4.42
C THR A 107 7.26 18.46 3.01
N ASP A 108 7.70 17.50 2.18
CA ASP A 108 8.10 17.78 0.80
C ASP A 108 6.91 18.25 -0.05
N ALA A 109 5.74 17.61 0.12
CA ALA A 109 4.50 18.00 -0.56
C ALA A 109 4.06 19.42 -0.15
N ILE A 110 4.04 19.70 1.16
CA ILE A 110 3.70 21.03 1.68
C ILE A 110 4.69 22.09 1.18
N PHE A 111 5.98 21.76 1.16
CA PHE A 111 7.01 22.67 0.69
C PHE A 111 6.86 23.00 -0.80
N ALA A 112 6.61 22.00 -1.64
CA ALA A 112 6.36 22.19 -3.06
C ALA A 112 5.13 23.08 -3.32
N LEU A 113 4.03 22.83 -2.59
CA LEU A 113 2.82 23.65 -2.68
C LEU A 113 3.08 25.10 -2.24
N ARG A 114 3.84 25.31 -1.15
CA ARG A 114 4.21 26.65 -0.68
C ARG A 114 5.03 27.43 -1.70
N ILE A 115 6.04 26.80 -2.30
CA ILE A 115 6.84 27.42 -3.36
C ILE A 115 5.95 27.84 -4.53
N LEU A 116 5.01 26.99 -4.93
CA LEU A 116 4.08 27.30 -6.02
C LEU A 116 3.22 28.53 -5.67
N MET A 117 2.65 28.56 -4.46
CA MET A 117 1.86 29.69 -3.98
C MET A 117 2.67 30.99 -3.90
N GLU A 118 3.89 30.93 -3.39
CA GLU A 118 4.80 32.09 -3.30
C GLU A 118 5.15 32.63 -4.70
N LYS A 119 5.49 31.76 -5.65
CA LYS A 119 5.80 32.16 -7.03
C LYS A 119 4.64 32.87 -7.73
N TYR A 120 3.40 32.43 -7.48
CA TYR A 120 2.21 33.08 -8.03
C TYR A 120 1.93 34.42 -7.35
N ARG A 121 2.10 34.48 -6.02
CA ARG A 121 1.96 35.71 -5.23
C ARG A 121 2.97 36.79 -5.64
N ASP A 122 4.24 36.42 -5.82
CA ASP A 122 5.30 37.33 -6.25
C ASP A 122 5.04 37.88 -7.66
N GLY A 123 4.46 37.05 -8.53
CA GLY A 123 4.04 37.46 -9.87
C GLY A 123 2.71 38.21 -9.90
N GLN A 124 2.08 38.48 -8.75
CA GLN A 124 0.74 39.08 -8.64
C GLN A 124 -0.33 38.34 -9.48
N ARG A 125 -0.20 37.02 -9.59
CA ARG A 125 -1.15 36.15 -10.30
C ARG A 125 -2.00 35.37 -9.31
N GLU A 126 -3.24 35.13 -9.68
CA GLU A 126 -4.14 34.28 -8.91
C GLU A 126 -3.80 32.80 -9.13
N LEU A 127 -3.74 32.06 -8.02
CA LEU A 127 -3.62 30.61 -8.02
C LEU A 127 -4.81 30.06 -7.25
N HIS A 128 -5.59 29.20 -7.89
CA HIS A 128 -6.71 28.50 -7.28
C HIS A 128 -6.26 27.09 -6.91
N CYS A 129 -6.53 26.66 -5.67
CA CYS A 129 -6.19 25.33 -5.17
C CYS A 129 -7.47 24.61 -4.74
N VAL A 130 -7.72 23.43 -5.29
CA VAL A 130 -8.82 22.55 -4.90
C VAL A 130 -8.25 21.36 -4.15
N PHE A 131 -8.75 21.12 -2.95
CA PHE A 131 -8.39 19.96 -2.12
C PHE A 131 -9.50 18.93 -2.23
N VAL A 132 -9.14 17.69 -2.58
CA VAL A 132 -10.04 16.56 -2.74
C VAL A 132 -9.64 15.48 -1.75
N ASP A 133 -10.59 15.09 -0.91
CA ASP A 133 -10.47 14.01 0.07
C ASP A 133 -11.36 12.84 -0.39
N LEU A 134 -10.77 11.65 -0.55
CA LEU A 134 -11.47 10.48 -1.03
C LEU A 134 -11.95 9.61 0.14
N GLU A 135 -13.26 9.56 0.34
CA GLU A 135 -13.84 8.80 1.46
C GLU A 135 -13.53 7.29 1.34
N LYS A 136 -12.77 6.77 2.32
CA LYS A 136 -12.40 5.34 2.42
C LYS A 136 -11.77 4.80 1.13
N ALA A 137 -10.92 5.60 0.49
CA ALA A 137 -10.34 5.27 -0.81
C ALA A 137 -9.72 3.87 -0.85
N TYR A 138 -8.97 3.52 0.20
CA TYR A 138 -8.33 2.20 0.34
C TYR A 138 -9.30 1.02 0.27
N ASP A 139 -10.42 1.11 0.99
CA ASP A 139 -11.38 0.01 1.12
C ASP A 139 -12.28 -0.09 -0.13
N ARG A 140 -12.37 0.99 -0.91
CA ARG A 140 -13.32 1.11 -2.03
C ARG A 140 -12.73 0.79 -3.40
N VAL A 141 -11.42 0.54 -3.53
CA VAL A 141 -10.81 0.17 -4.81
C VAL A 141 -11.31 -1.21 -5.25
N PRO A 142 -12.04 -1.33 -6.38
CA PRO A 142 -12.42 -2.62 -6.91
C PRO A 142 -11.19 -3.43 -7.32
N ARG A 143 -11.19 -4.74 -7.02
CA ARG A 143 -10.06 -5.62 -7.34
C ARG A 143 -9.77 -5.66 -8.85
N GLU A 144 -10.81 -5.69 -9.67
CA GLU A 144 -10.67 -5.65 -11.13
C GLU A 144 -9.96 -4.38 -11.62
N GLU A 145 -10.24 -3.24 -11.00
CA GLU A 145 -9.55 -1.98 -11.32
C GLU A 145 -8.09 -2.01 -10.89
N LEU A 146 -7.76 -2.64 -9.76
CA LEU A 146 -6.36 -2.86 -9.39
C LEU A 146 -5.63 -3.68 -10.46
N TRP A 147 -6.21 -4.80 -10.91
CA TRP A 147 -5.60 -5.65 -11.94
C TRP A 147 -5.42 -4.91 -13.25
N TYR A 148 -6.42 -4.12 -13.65
CA TYR A 148 -6.36 -3.27 -14.81
C TYR A 148 -5.23 -2.23 -14.69
N CYS A 149 -5.15 -1.51 -13.58
CA CYS A 149 -4.10 -0.52 -13.34
C CYS A 149 -2.71 -1.14 -13.37
N MET A 150 -2.51 -2.32 -12.75
CA MET A 150 -1.24 -3.03 -12.80
C MET A 150 -0.82 -3.36 -14.24
N ARG A 151 -1.74 -3.89 -15.06
CA ARG A 151 -1.47 -4.19 -16.48
C ARG A 151 -1.14 -2.93 -17.27
N LYS A 152 -1.91 -1.84 -17.06
CA LYS A 152 -1.68 -0.55 -17.72
C LYS A 152 -0.32 0.05 -17.37
N SER A 153 0.15 -0.16 -16.14
CA SER A 153 1.49 0.24 -15.69
C SER A 153 2.63 -0.69 -16.13
N GLY A 154 2.39 -1.60 -17.09
CA GLY A 154 3.43 -2.45 -17.68
C GLY A 154 3.84 -3.65 -16.82
N VAL A 155 3.07 -3.99 -15.78
CA VAL A 155 3.35 -5.18 -14.96
C VAL A 155 3.05 -6.43 -15.79
N ALA A 156 4.02 -7.35 -15.85
CA ALA A 156 3.83 -8.63 -16.53
C ALA A 156 2.69 -9.45 -15.89
N GLU A 157 1.87 -10.10 -16.72
CA GLU A 157 0.67 -10.82 -16.29
C GLU A 157 0.95 -11.84 -15.16
N LYS A 158 2.13 -12.46 -15.19
CA LYS A 158 2.58 -13.38 -14.14
C LYS A 158 2.57 -12.75 -12.74
N TYR A 159 3.01 -11.49 -12.60
CA TYR A 159 2.95 -10.78 -11.33
C TYR A 159 1.53 -10.33 -10.99
N VAL A 160 0.69 -10.02 -12.00
CA VAL A 160 -0.73 -9.72 -11.78
C VAL A 160 -1.42 -10.93 -11.16
N ARG A 161 -1.22 -12.13 -11.71
CA ARG A 161 -1.77 -13.40 -11.17
C ARG A 161 -1.27 -13.72 -9.76
N VAL A 162 0.03 -13.54 -9.51
CA VAL A 162 0.59 -13.68 -8.15
C VAL A 162 -0.09 -12.74 -7.17
N VAL A 163 -0.29 -11.47 -7.54
CA VAL A 163 -0.97 -10.53 -6.65
C VAL A 163 -2.45 -10.88 -6.53
N GLN A 164 -3.14 -11.28 -7.60
CA GLN A 164 -4.51 -11.80 -7.53
C GLN A 164 -4.63 -12.93 -6.51
N ASP A 165 -3.75 -13.92 -6.61
CA ASP A 165 -3.68 -15.03 -5.67
C ASP A 165 -3.45 -14.57 -4.22
N MET A 166 -2.70 -13.48 -4.00
CA MET A 166 -2.50 -12.92 -2.66
C MET A 166 -3.75 -12.34 -2.02
N TYR A 167 -4.68 -11.80 -2.80
CA TYR A 167 -5.96 -11.26 -2.30
C TYR A 167 -7.11 -12.27 -2.37
N GLU A 168 -6.93 -13.35 -3.14
CA GLU A 168 -7.91 -14.42 -3.25
C GLU A 168 -7.82 -15.37 -2.06
N ARG A 169 -8.99 -15.82 -1.58
CA ARG A 169 -9.12 -16.88 -0.57
C ARG A 169 -8.43 -16.60 0.77
N SER A 170 -8.04 -15.35 1.02
CA SER A 170 -7.55 -14.91 2.32
C SER A 170 -8.56 -15.18 3.42
N ARG A 171 -8.10 -15.71 4.56
CA ARG A 171 -8.94 -15.99 5.73
C ARG A 171 -8.37 -15.28 6.94
N THR A 172 -9.06 -14.24 7.38
CA THR A 172 -8.76 -13.57 8.63
C THR A 172 -9.62 -14.17 9.74
N VAL A 173 -8.99 -14.74 10.76
CA VAL A 173 -9.66 -15.21 11.98
C VAL A 173 -9.58 -14.09 13.00
N GLU A 174 -10.72 -13.61 13.48
CA GLU A 174 -10.75 -12.60 14.54
C GLU A 174 -10.56 -13.25 15.90
N ARG A 175 -9.70 -12.64 16.72
CA ARG A 175 -9.55 -13.01 18.13
C ARG A 175 -10.47 -12.15 19.01
N CYS A 176 -11.74 -11.97 18.61
CA CYS A 176 -12.90 -11.45 19.38
C CYS A 176 -14.18 -11.42 18.51
N ALA A 177 -15.35 -11.26 19.13
CA ALA A 177 -16.68 -11.59 18.58
C ALA A 177 -17.32 -10.62 17.55
N VAL A 178 -16.58 -9.73 16.88
CA VAL A 178 -17.22 -8.66 16.08
C VAL A 178 -16.49 -8.38 14.76
N GLY A 179 -16.98 -9.03 13.70
CA GLY A 179 -16.82 -8.56 12.32
C GLY A 179 -16.01 -9.47 11.38
N GLN A 180 -15.98 -9.09 10.11
CA GLN A 180 -14.95 -9.50 9.16
C GLN A 180 -14.24 -8.20 8.77
N THR A 181 -12.92 -8.16 8.84
CA THR A 181 -12.16 -7.03 8.30
C THR A 181 -11.73 -7.35 6.87
N GLU A 182 -12.05 -6.45 5.95
CA GLU A 182 -11.58 -6.50 4.57
C GLU A 182 -10.07 -6.28 4.50
N GLU A 183 -9.45 -6.86 3.48
CA GLU A 183 -8.00 -6.83 3.33
C GLU A 183 -7.51 -5.46 2.88
N SER A 184 -6.59 -4.88 3.64
CA SER A 184 -5.95 -3.62 3.26
C SER A 184 -5.02 -3.83 2.07
N LEU A 185 -5.26 -3.09 0.98
CA LEU A 185 -4.39 -3.01 -0.18
C LEU A 185 -2.94 -2.67 0.23
N SER A 186 -1.94 -3.30 -0.39
CA SER A 186 -0.54 -2.86 -0.21
C SER A 186 -0.43 -1.37 -0.58
N PRO A 187 0.24 -0.53 0.23
CA PRO A 187 0.31 0.89 -0.05
C PRO A 187 0.92 1.23 -1.42
N PHE A 188 1.83 0.39 -1.93
CA PHE A 188 2.37 0.59 -3.28
C PHE A 188 1.35 0.28 -4.36
N LEU A 189 0.55 -0.79 -4.21
CA LEU A 189 -0.53 -1.11 -5.15
C LEU A 189 -1.59 0.01 -5.18
N PHE A 190 -1.86 0.62 -4.02
CA PHE A 190 -2.72 1.80 -3.95
C PHE A 190 -2.14 2.97 -4.73
N ALA A 191 -0.83 3.23 -4.58
CA ALA A 191 -0.17 4.28 -5.33
C ALA A 191 -0.24 4.06 -6.85
N ILE A 192 -0.17 2.81 -7.33
CA ILE A 192 -0.37 2.49 -8.76
C ILE A 192 -1.77 2.92 -9.22
N VAL A 193 -2.81 2.58 -8.45
CA VAL A 193 -4.20 2.95 -8.78
C VAL A 193 -4.36 4.47 -8.79
N MET A 194 -3.88 5.15 -7.74
CA MET A 194 -3.94 6.62 -7.65
C MET A 194 -3.18 7.31 -8.78
N ASP A 195 -2.04 6.76 -9.18
CA ASP A 195 -1.24 7.28 -10.30
C ASP A 195 -2.02 7.24 -11.62
N GLN A 196 -2.71 6.12 -11.88
CA GLN A 196 -3.55 5.94 -13.07
C GLN A 196 -4.80 6.82 -13.04
N LEU A 197 -5.48 6.91 -11.89
CA LEU A 197 -6.66 7.78 -11.72
C LEU A 197 -6.32 9.26 -11.92
N SER A 198 -5.11 9.67 -11.50
CA SER A 198 -4.67 11.06 -11.61
C SER A 198 -4.13 11.43 -13.00
N GLU A 199 -3.95 10.47 -13.91
CA GLU A 199 -3.31 10.71 -15.21
C GLU A 199 -4.05 11.78 -16.02
N GLU A 200 -5.38 11.66 -16.13
CA GLU A 200 -6.22 12.61 -16.86
C GLU A 200 -6.23 13.98 -16.19
N VAL A 201 -6.38 14.01 -14.86
CA VAL A 201 -6.37 15.25 -14.07
C VAL A 201 -5.04 15.99 -14.22
N ARG A 202 -3.91 15.27 -14.27
CA ARG A 202 -2.57 15.83 -14.47
C ARG A 202 -2.37 16.40 -15.87
N GLN A 203 -3.05 15.87 -16.89
CA GLN A 203 -3.02 16.42 -18.24
C GLN A 203 -3.71 17.78 -18.33
N GLU A 204 -4.82 17.96 -17.60
CA GLU A 204 -5.54 19.24 -17.54
C GLU A 204 -4.86 20.26 -16.61
N SER A 205 -4.30 19.79 -15.50
CA SER A 205 -3.67 20.61 -14.48
C SER A 205 -2.30 20.03 -14.07
N PRO A 206 -1.18 20.60 -14.54
CA PRO A 206 0.15 20.07 -14.25
C PRO A 206 0.57 20.22 -12.77
N TRP A 207 -0.12 21.08 -12.01
CA TRP A 207 0.13 21.32 -10.57
C TRP A 207 -0.79 20.47 -9.69
N THR A 208 -1.03 19.23 -10.10
CA THR A 208 -1.74 18.24 -9.29
C THR A 208 -0.74 17.49 -8.42
N MET A 209 -0.85 17.58 -7.11
CA MET A 209 -0.02 16.86 -6.14
C MET A 209 -0.89 15.89 -5.32
N MET A 210 -0.32 14.75 -4.94
CA MET A 210 -1.03 13.71 -4.20
C MET A 210 -0.22 13.23 -3.01
N PHE A 211 -0.90 12.90 -1.93
CA PHE A 211 -0.34 12.16 -0.81
C PHE A 211 -1.33 11.06 -0.42
N ALA A 212 -1.08 9.82 -0.86
CA ALA A 212 -2.03 8.74 -0.70
C ALA A 212 -3.35 9.08 -1.41
N ASP A 213 -4.43 9.22 -0.64
CA ASP A 213 -5.79 9.59 -1.04
C ASP A 213 -6.05 11.11 -1.04
N ASP A 214 -5.20 11.91 -0.38
CA ASP A 214 -5.27 13.36 -0.41
C ASP A 214 -4.76 13.90 -1.77
N ILE A 215 -5.59 14.68 -2.46
CA ILE A 215 -5.22 15.30 -3.74
C ILE A 215 -5.38 16.82 -3.64
N VAL A 216 -4.39 17.56 -4.13
CA VAL A 216 -4.50 19.00 -4.39
C VAL A 216 -4.30 19.27 -5.87
N ILE A 217 -5.24 19.99 -6.47
CA ILE A 217 -5.20 20.42 -7.86
C ILE A 217 -5.07 21.94 -7.86
N CYS A 218 -3.98 22.46 -8.41
CA CYS A 218 -3.80 23.90 -8.53
C CYS A 218 -3.92 24.34 -9.99
N SER A 219 -4.62 25.45 -10.26
CA SER A 219 -4.72 26.05 -11.59
C SER A 219 -4.77 27.57 -11.50
N GLU A 220 -4.39 28.24 -12.58
CA GLU A 220 -4.57 29.69 -12.75
C GLU A 220 -5.91 29.97 -13.42
N SER A 221 -6.41 31.20 -13.25
CA SER A 221 -7.58 31.68 -13.98
C SER A 221 -7.26 31.69 -15.49
N ARG A 222 -8.13 31.08 -16.31
CA ARG A 222 -8.04 31.18 -17.77
C ARG A 222 -8.37 32.57 -18.29
#